data_AF-A0A2E5XPI1-F1
#
_entry.id   AF-A0A2E5XPI1-F1
#
_cell.length_a   1.000
_cell.length_b   1.000
_cell.length_c   1.000
_cell.angle_alpha   90.00
_cell.angle_beta   90.00
_cell.angle_gamma   90.00
#
_symmetry.space_group_name_H-M   'P 1'
#
loop_
_entity.id
_entity.type
_entity.pdbx_description
1 polymer ?
#
loop_
_entity_poly.entity_id
_entity_poly.type
_entity_poly.pdbx_seq_one_letter_code
_entity_poly.pdbx_strand_id
1 'polypeptide(L)'
;MRLSQVPWWDGCVVSLMTDIETKIQQIATVLGQLEDTQVPRNIRNSVKDAVDKWLLNELKDMDVRLGMTASMLDEIFNDANLPIHYGPLCLQIQTTLETLLNEVRRG
;
A
#
# COMPACT_ATOMS: atom_id res chain seq x y z
N MET A 1 -15.78 24.52 32.65
CA MET A 1 -15.03 24.77 31.40
C MET A 1 -15.22 23.57 30.49
N ARG A 2 -15.55 23.83 29.22
CA ARG A 2 -16.22 22.92 28.27
C ARG A 2 -15.55 21.55 28.11
N LEU A 3 -16.35 20.49 28.26
CA LEU A 3 -16.13 19.19 27.62
C LEU A 3 -16.34 19.39 26.12
N SER A 4 -15.32 19.14 25.30
CA SER A 4 -15.41 19.17 23.84
C SER A 4 -16.20 17.94 23.37
N GLN A 5 -17.49 18.16 23.16
CA GLN A 5 -18.42 17.20 22.57
C GLN A 5 -18.11 17.11 21.07
N VAL A 6 -17.38 16.07 20.66
CA VAL A 6 -17.15 15.74 19.24
C VAL A 6 -18.49 15.34 18.59
N PRO A 7 -18.84 15.85 17.40
CA PRO A 7 -20.13 15.57 16.77
C PRO A 7 -20.28 14.12 16.29
N TRP A 8 -21.49 13.57 16.46
CA TRP A 8 -21.87 12.17 16.19
C TRP A 8 -21.97 11.79 14.70
N TRP A 9 -21.76 12.74 13.78
CA TRP A 9 -21.88 12.53 12.32
C TRP A 9 -20.52 12.37 11.61
N ASP A 10 -19.40 12.63 12.30
CA ASP A 10 -18.04 12.42 11.78
C ASP A 10 -17.57 10.95 11.86
N GLY A 11 -18.33 10.06 12.49
CA GLY A 11 -17.91 8.68 12.76
C GLY A 11 -17.71 7.81 11.51
N CYS A 12 -18.47 8.04 10.44
CA CYS A 12 -18.39 7.22 9.22
C CYS A 12 -17.10 7.49 8.42
N VAL A 13 -16.72 8.76 8.28
CA VAL A 13 -15.51 9.16 7.56
C VAL A 13 -14.26 8.79 8.35
N VAL A 14 -14.26 8.99 9.67
CA VAL A 14 -13.15 8.58 10.54
C VAL A 14 -12.96 7.05 10.52
N SER A 15 -14.04 6.27 10.55
CA SER A 15 -13.95 4.80 10.43
C SER A 15 -13.30 4.38 9.12
N LEU A 16 -13.78 4.90 7.99
CA LEU A 16 -13.25 4.55 6.67
C LEU A 16 -11.76 4.91 6.51
N MET A 17 -11.34 6.07 7.00
CA MET A 17 -9.92 6.47 6.98
C MET A 17 -9.06 5.51 7.81
N THR A 18 -9.55 5.03 8.96
CA THR A 18 -8.84 4.02 9.75
C THR A 18 -8.78 2.65 9.06
N ASP A 19 -9.82 2.28 8.30
CA ASP A 19 -9.87 1.02 7.54
C ASP A 19 -8.88 1.05 6.35
N ILE A 20 -8.81 2.17 5.61
CA ILE A 20 -7.86 2.35 4.50
C ILE A 20 -6.42 2.32 5.01
N GLU A 21 -6.11 3.06 6.07
CA GLU A 21 -4.76 3.07 6.64
C GLU A 21 -4.36 1.67 7.15
N THR A 22 -5.29 0.93 7.76
CA THR A 22 -5.05 -0.47 8.17
C THR A 22 -4.68 -1.35 6.97
N LYS A 23 -5.41 -1.22 5.86
CA LYS A 23 -5.09 -1.96 4.63
C LYS A 23 -3.74 -1.54 4.03
N ILE A 24 -3.36 -0.26 4.11
CA ILE A 24 -2.05 0.24 3.68
C ILE A 24 -0.93 -0.41 4.49
N GLN A 25 -1.07 -0.46 5.82
CA GLN A 25 -0.09 -1.13 6.69
C GLN A 25 0.00 -2.63 6.42
N GLN A 26 -1.13 -3.28 6.12
CA GLN A 26 -1.15 -4.67 5.69
C GLN A 26 -0.36 -4.85 4.38
N ILE A 27 -0.59 -4.00 3.38
CA ILE A 27 0.16 -4.05 2.11
C ILE A 27 1.66 -3.87 2.36
N ALA A 28 2.06 -2.89 3.17
CA ALA A 28 3.47 -2.65 3.51
C ALA A 28 4.11 -3.88 4.17
N THR A 29 3.39 -4.52 5.09
CA THR A 29 3.84 -5.74 5.77
C THR A 29 4.03 -6.90 4.78
N VAL A 30 3.09 -7.08 3.85
CA VAL A 30 3.13 -8.16 2.86
C VAL A 30 4.23 -7.88 1.82
N LEU A 31 4.39 -6.64 1.36
CA LEU A 31 5.51 -6.22 0.50
C LEU A 31 6.87 -6.49 1.16
N GLY A 32 6.98 -6.29 2.48
CA GLY A 32 8.19 -6.58 3.24
C GLY A 32 8.68 -8.03 3.14
N GLN A 33 7.82 -8.98 2.76
CA GLN A 33 8.24 -10.37 2.50
C GLN A 33 9.15 -10.50 1.27
N LEU A 34 9.11 -9.54 0.34
CA LEU A 34 10.00 -9.47 -0.81
C LEU A 34 11.39 -8.91 -0.45
N GLU A 35 11.60 -8.45 0.80
CA GLU A 35 12.92 -8.04 1.29
C GLU A 35 13.79 -9.24 1.73
N ASP A 36 13.33 -10.47 1.51
CA ASP A 36 14.06 -11.69 1.83
C ASP A 36 15.43 -11.76 1.14
N THR A 37 16.42 -12.34 1.83
CA THR A 37 17.76 -12.63 1.31
C THR A 37 17.78 -13.39 -0.02
N GLN A 38 16.77 -14.23 -0.30
CA GLN A 38 16.62 -14.99 -1.54
C GLN A 38 16.16 -14.11 -2.73
N VAL A 39 15.62 -12.93 -2.47
CA VAL A 39 15.20 -11.97 -3.50
C VAL A 39 16.39 -11.12 -3.94
N PRO A 40 16.67 -10.95 -5.24
CA PRO A 40 17.75 -10.09 -5.73
C PRO A 40 17.75 -8.66 -5.17
N ARG A 41 18.94 -8.09 -4.99
CA ARG A 41 19.12 -6.76 -4.36
C ARG A 41 18.38 -5.64 -5.09
N ASN A 42 18.32 -5.68 -6.41
CA ASN A 42 17.59 -4.68 -7.21
C ASN A 42 16.09 -4.71 -6.86
N ILE A 43 15.48 -5.89 -6.80
CA ILE A 43 14.06 -6.05 -6.44
C ILE A 43 13.82 -5.58 -5.01
N ARG A 44 14.67 -5.97 -4.05
CA ARG A 44 14.56 -5.49 -2.66
C ARG A 44 14.62 -3.96 -2.56
N ASN A 45 15.50 -3.32 -3.33
CA ASN A 45 15.56 -1.86 -3.36
C ASN A 45 14.29 -1.24 -3.95
N SER A 46 13.75 -1.83 -5.03
CA SER A 46 12.49 -1.37 -5.64
C SER A 46 11.31 -1.52 -4.67
N VAL A 47 11.22 -2.63 -3.93
CA VAL A 47 10.21 -2.86 -2.89
C VAL A 47 10.32 -1.79 -1.80
N LYS A 48 11.53 -1.58 -1.29
CA LYS A 48 11.78 -0.56 -0.26
C LYS A 48 11.39 0.84 -0.76
N ASP A 49 11.73 1.18 -1.99
CA ASP A 49 11.35 2.46 -2.59
C ASP A 49 9.83 2.57 -2.77
N ALA A 50 9.14 1.50 -3.17
CA ALA A 50 7.68 1.47 -3.26
C ALA A 50 7.03 1.74 -1.90
N VAL A 51 7.58 1.18 -0.82
CA VAL A 51 7.07 1.37 0.54
C VAL A 51 7.41 2.75 1.09
N ASP A 52 8.70 3.09 1.16
CA ASP A 52 9.19 4.28 1.87
C ASP A 52 8.89 5.58 1.11
N LYS A 53 9.04 5.59 -0.23
CA LYS A 53 8.87 6.82 -1.03
C LYS A 53 7.41 7.07 -1.40
N TRP A 54 6.59 6.02 -1.46
CA TRP A 54 5.21 6.10 -1.95
C TRP A 54 4.20 5.60 -0.92
N LEU A 55 4.13 4.29 -0.65
CA LEU A 55 3.03 3.71 0.11
C LEU A 55 2.85 4.34 1.49
N LEU A 56 3.93 4.55 2.25
CA LEU A 56 3.91 5.10 3.60
C LEU A 56 4.21 6.60 3.67
N ASN A 57 4.29 7.27 2.52
CA ASN A 57 4.63 8.67 2.47
C ASN A 57 3.38 9.57 2.61
N GLU A 58 3.02 9.90 3.85
CA GLU A 58 1.86 10.75 4.18
C GLU A 58 1.95 12.20 3.65
N LEU A 59 3.11 12.62 3.12
CA LEU A 59 3.25 13.93 2.47
C LEU A 59 2.67 13.97 1.03
N LYS A 60 2.17 12.84 0.54
CA LYS A 60 1.58 12.67 -0.79
C LYS A 60 0.12 12.31 -0.70
N ASP A 61 -0.64 12.68 -1.72
CA ASP A 61 -2.05 12.32 -1.83
C ASP A 61 -2.23 10.79 -1.91
N MET A 62 -3.31 10.30 -1.31
CA MET A 62 -3.56 8.86 -1.15
C MET A 62 -3.61 8.11 -2.48
N ASP A 63 -4.30 8.66 -3.47
CA ASP A 63 -4.41 8.10 -4.82
C ASP A 63 -3.06 8.06 -5.54
N VAL A 64 -2.22 9.08 -5.36
CA VAL A 64 -0.84 9.12 -5.85
C VAL A 64 0.01 8.04 -5.17
N ARG A 65 -0.07 7.91 -3.85
CA ARG A 65 0.66 6.87 -3.08
C ARG A 65 0.31 5.48 -3.59
N LEU A 66 -0.98 5.17 -3.68
CA LEU A 66 -1.48 3.85 -4.12
C LEU A 66 -1.14 3.59 -5.59
N GLY A 67 -1.34 4.56 -6.47
CA GLY A 67 -1.08 4.43 -7.90
C GLY A 67 0.40 4.22 -8.23
N MET A 68 1.28 4.99 -7.57
CA MET A 68 2.73 4.82 -7.77
C MET A 68 3.24 3.51 -7.18
N THR A 69 2.72 3.08 -6.02
CA THR A 69 3.05 1.77 -5.45
C THR A 69 2.64 0.64 -6.39
N ALA A 70 1.45 0.70 -6.99
CA ALA A 70 0.97 -0.29 -7.96
C ALA A 70 1.84 -0.32 -9.23
N SER A 71 2.25 0.84 -9.75
CA SER A 71 3.17 0.91 -10.89
C SER A 71 4.52 0.26 -10.59
N MET A 72 5.09 0.53 -9.42
CA MET A 72 6.36 -0.07 -9.02
C MET A 72 6.24 -1.58 -8.78
N LEU A 73 5.11 -2.04 -8.25
CA LEU A 73 4.84 -3.46 -8.07
C LEU A 73 4.74 -4.19 -9.41
N ASP A 74 4.15 -3.57 -10.44
CA ASP A 74 4.12 -4.14 -11.79
C ASP A 74 5.54 -4.25 -12.38
N GLU A 75 6.40 -3.26 -12.18
CA GLU A 75 7.82 -3.35 -12.57
C GLU A 75 8.55 -4.50 -11.85
N ILE A 76 8.30 -4.69 -10.54
CA ILE A 76 8.86 -5.79 -9.75
C ILE A 76 8.34 -7.14 -10.26
N PHE A 77 7.04 -7.26 -10.52
CA PHE A 77 6.40 -8.48 -10.97
C PHE A 77 6.91 -8.94 -12.34
N ASN A 78 7.23 -7.98 -13.22
CA ASN A 78 7.78 -8.24 -14.55
C ASN A 78 9.31 -8.44 -14.56
N ASP A 79 10.01 -8.33 -13.43
CA ASP A 79 11.45 -8.63 -13.36
C ASP A 79 11.69 -10.14 -13.51
N ALA A 80 12.45 -10.53 -14.53
CA ALA A 80 12.77 -11.93 -14.83
C ALA A 80 13.52 -12.66 -13.69
N ASN A 81 14.10 -11.92 -12.74
CA ASN A 81 14.82 -12.47 -11.59
C ASN A 81 13.96 -12.59 -10.33
N LEU A 82 12.69 -12.21 -10.38
CA LEU A 82 11.76 -12.41 -9.27
C LEU A 82 11.55 -13.92 -9.03
N PRO A 83 11.76 -14.45 -7.81
CA PRO A 83 11.51 -15.86 -7.55
C PRO A 83 10.03 -16.21 -7.72
N ILE A 84 9.75 -17.26 -8.50
CA ILE A 84 8.39 -17.62 -8.95
C ILE A 84 7.36 -17.79 -7.82
N HIS A 85 7.79 -18.22 -6.63
CA HIS A 85 6.91 -18.43 -5.50
C HIS A 85 6.35 -17.13 -4.91
N TYR A 86 6.92 -15.96 -5.25
CA TYR A 86 6.38 -14.64 -4.90
C TYR A 86 5.36 -14.10 -5.91
N GLY A 87 5.18 -14.74 -7.07
CA GLY A 87 4.20 -14.30 -8.07
C GLY A 87 2.78 -14.15 -7.50
N PRO A 88 2.23 -15.16 -6.80
CA PRO A 88 0.92 -15.06 -6.15
C PRO A 88 0.83 -13.92 -5.13
N LEU A 89 1.91 -13.65 -4.39
CA LEU A 89 2.00 -12.56 -3.42
C LEU A 89 1.84 -11.19 -4.12
N CYS A 90 2.56 -10.99 -5.23
CA CYS A 90 2.48 -9.76 -6.01
C CYS A 90 1.06 -9.53 -6.55
N LEU A 91 0.42 -10.57 -7.09
CA LEU A 91 -0.95 -10.49 -7.58
C LEU A 91 -1.96 -10.16 -6.47
N GLN A 92 -1.78 -10.73 -5.27
CA GLN A 92 -2.61 -10.42 -4.11
C GLN A 92 -2.49 -8.93 -3.73
N ILE A 93 -1.26 -8.42 -3.65
CA ILE A 93 -1.01 -7.02 -3.33
C ILE A 93 -1.60 -6.11 -4.42
N GLN A 94 -1.38 -6.42 -5.69
CA GLN A 94 -1.90 -5.66 -6.84
C GLN A 94 -3.43 -5.53 -6.77
N THR A 95 -4.13 -6.65 -6.54
CA THR A 95 -5.60 -6.67 -6.40
C THR A 95 -6.07 -5.80 -5.22
N THR A 96 -5.33 -5.81 -4.11
CA THR A 96 -5.64 -5.02 -2.92
C THR A 96 -5.43 -3.52 -3.18
N LEU A 97 -4.33 -3.14 -3.83
CA LEU A 97 -4.04 -1.76 -4.24
C LEU A 97 -5.11 -1.22 -5.19
N GLU A 98 -5.52 -2.00 -6.19
CA GLU A 98 -6.58 -1.61 -7.13
C GLU A 98 -7.92 -1.43 -6.42
N THR A 99 -8.25 -2.30 -5.47
CA THR A 99 -9.46 -2.19 -4.66
C THR A 99 -9.46 -0.89 -3.85
N LEU A 100 -8.37 -0.60 -3.13
CA LEU A 100 -8.20 0.63 -2.35
C LEU A 100 -8.28 1.88 -3.23
N LEU A 101 -7.60 1.86 -4.37
CA LEU A 101 -7.56 2.99 -5.29
C LEU A 101 -8.95 3.28 -5.88
N ASN A 102 -9.76 2.24 -6.12
CA ASN A 102 -11.17 2.40 -6.49
C ASN A 102 -12.03 2.93 -5.34
N GLU A 103 -11.78 2.52 -4.08
CA GLU A 103 -12.46 3.07 -2.89
C GLU A 103 -12.14 4.56 -2.74
N VAL A 104 -10.87 4.95 -2.83
CA VAL A 104 -10.39 6.34 -2.72
C VAL A 104 -10.93 7.23 -3.84
N ARG A 105 -11.04 6.72 -5.07
CA ARG A 105 -11.56 7.50 -6.21
C ARG A 105 -13.08 7.70 -6.19
N ARG A 106 -13.81 6.89 -5.41
CA ARG A 106 -15.28 6.92 -5.34
C ARG A 106 -15.80 7.71 -4.14
N GLY A 107 -14.98 7.88 -3.09
CA GLY A 107 -15.27 8.71 -1.93
C GLY A 107 -14.96 10.18 -2.18
#